data_AF-A0A8I5R956-F1
#
_entry.id   AF-A0A8I5R956-F1
#
_cell.length_a   1.000
_cell.length_b   1.000
_cell.length_c   1.000
_cell.angle_alpha   90.00
_cell.angle_beta   90.00
_cell.angle_gamma   90.00
#
_symmetry.space_group_name_H-M   'P 1'
#
loop_
_entity.id
_entity.type
_entity.pdbx_description
1 polymer ?
#
loop_
_entity_poly.entity_id
_entity_poly.type
_entity_poly.pdbx_seq_one_letter_code
_entity_poly.pdbx_strand_id
1 'polypeptide(L)'
;MEIFRLAQSKRNIISLNTDLERDMQRMDEANQKLLLKIQEREDKIQRLESEIIQTGDLVEDEEWEKENHTTMERERALQELEEETARLERKNKTLVHSITELQQKLTRKSQKITNCEQSSPDGALEETKVKLQQLEASYARQEKELLKVMKEYAFVTQLCEDQALYIKKYQETLKKIEEELEARFLEREVSKLVSMNSVEKEHTRQNNEGTPTQKTATFFSRKIFCCLFFITLFFIRLLSYLFFHVRFINPDLLVNVLPKVLSRSTLWKLRCFFFPSLTLETEDMLPH
;
A
#
# COMPACT_ATOMS: atom_id res chain seq x y z
N MET A 1 16.88 -82.90 -26.32
CA MET A 1 16.51 -82.06 -25.16
C MET A 1 16.53 -80.56 -25.51
N GLU A 2 17.50 -80.08 -26.30
CA GLU A 2 17.63 -78.66 -26.69
C GLU A 2 16.47 -78.10 -27.52
N ILE A 3 15.94 -78.86 -28.48
CA ILE A 3 14.81 -78.43 -29.33
C ILE A 3 13.57 -78.10 -28.48
N PHE A 4 13.32 -78.86 -27.41
CA PHE A 4 12.21 -78.60 -26.49
C PHE A 4 12.42 -77.31 -25.68
N ARG A 5 13.65 -77.08 -25.18
CA ARG A 5 14.02 -75.83 -24.48
C ARG A 5 13.91 -74.61 -25.40
N LEU A 6 14.34 -74.73 -26.65
CA LEU A 6 14.20 -73.70 -27.68
C LEU A 6 12.73 -73.39 -27.97
N ALA A 7 11.89 -74.42 -28.12
CA ALA A 7 10.45 -74.24 -28.35
C ALA A 7 9.76 -73.55 -27.15
N GLN A 8 10.16 -73.88 -25.93
CA GLN A 8 9.63 -73.25 -24.72
C GLN A 8 10.11 -71.79 -24.57
N SER A 9 11.40 -71.53 -24.83
CA SER A 9 11.94 -70.16 -24.87
C SER A 9 11.21 -69.29 -25.91
N LYS A 10 10.97 -69.83 -27.11
CA LYS A 10 10.20 -69.14 -28.16
C LYS A 10 8.79 -68.76 -27.70
N ARG A 11 8.08 -69.66 -27.01
CA ARG A 11 6.74 -69.36 -26.46
C ARG A 11 6.80 -68.27 -25.39
N ASN A 12 7.80 -68.31 -24.51
CA ASN A 12 7.97 -67.29 -23.48
C ASN A 12 8.25 -65.90 -24.09
N ILE A 13 9.10 -65.83 -25.11
CA ILE A 13 9.40 -64.57 -25.83
C ILE A 13 8.14 -64.03 -26.51
N ILE A 14 7.34 -64.89 -27.14
CA ILE A 14 6.07 -64.47 -27.78
C ILE A 14 5.12 -63.93 -26.72
N SER A 15 4.95 -64.60 -25.57
CA SER A 15 4.12 -64.12 -24.47
C SER A 15 4.59 -62.76 -23.96
N LEU A 16 5.89 -62.61 -23.73
CA LEU A 16 6.48 -61.36 -23.25
C LEU A 16 6.27 -60.21 -24.24
N ASN A 17 6.45 -60.46 -25.54
CA ASN A 17 6.19 -59.47 -26.58
C ASN A 17 4.72 -59.05 -26.61
N THR A 18 3.79 -60.00 -26.47
CA THR A 18 2.35 -59.66 -26.43
C THR A 18 1.97 -58.86 -25.19
N ASP A 19 2.63 -59.11 -24.05
CA ASP A 19 2.41 -58.34 -22.83
C ASP A 19 2.99 -56.92 -22.95
N LEU A 20 4.19 -56.80 -23.52
CA LEU A 20 4.83 -55.51 -23.78
C LEU A 20 4.00 -54.64 -24.73
N GLU A 21 3.45 -55.23 -25.81
CA GLU A 21 2.61 -54.53 -26.77
C GLU A 21 1.32 -54.03 -26.11
N ARG A 22 0.73 -54.81 -25.20
CA ARG A 22 -0.44 -54.40 -24.43
C ARG A 22 -0.12 -53.27 -23.45
N ASP A 23 1.03 -53.32 -22.79
CA ASP A 23 1.46 -52.27 -21.87
C ASP A 23 1.79 -50.96 -22.59
N MET A 24 2.38 -51.04 -23.79
CA MET A 24 2.59 -49.89 -24.67
C MET A 24 1.26 -49.25 -25.07
N GLN A 25 0.27 -50.04 -25.50
CA GLN A 25 -1.07 -49.53 -25.82
C GLN A 25 -1.75 -48.86 -24.62
N ARG A 26 -1.67 -49.46 -23.42
CA ARG A 26 -2.22 -48.85 -22.19
C ARG A 26 -1.55 -47.53 -21.86
N MET A 27 -0.23 -47.44 -22.05
CA MET A 27 0.52 -46.21 -21.82
C MET A 27 0.13 -45.12 -22.82
N ASP A 28 -0.05 -45.48 -24.10
CA ASP A 28 -0.50 -44.55 -25.14
C ASP A 28 -1.91 -44.02 -24.84
N GLU A 29 -2.85 -44.88 -24.44
CA GLU A 29 -4.19 -44.47 -24.02
C GLU A 29 -4.17 -43.54 -22.80
N ALA A 30 -3.32 -43.84 -21.81
CA ALA A 30 -3.16 -43.00 -20.62
C ALA A 30 -2.58 -41.62 -20.99
N ASN A 31 -1.58 -41.58 -21.87
CA ASN A 31 -0.98 -40.35 -22.37
C ASN A 31 -1.99 -39.51 -23.16
N GLN A 32 -2.81 -40.12 -24.01
CA GLN A 32 -3.86 -39.42 -24.75
C GLN A 32 -4.90 -38.80 -23.81
N LYS A 33 -5.31 -39.53 -22.76
CA LYS A 33 -6.21 -39.00 -21.72
C LYS A 33 -5.60 -37.83 -20.95
N LEU A 34 -4.30 -37.88 -20.67
CA LEU A 34 -3.60 -36.76 -20.02
C LEU A 34 -3.51 -35.54 -20.95
N LEU A 35 -3.28 -35.75 -22.24
CA LEU A 35 -3.21 -34.68 -23.23
C LEU A 35 -4.54 -33.91 -23.31
N LEU A 36 -5.66 -34.64 -23.33
CA LEU A 36 -7.00 -34.03 -23.28
C LEU A 36 -7.22 -33.21 -22.00
N LYS A 37 -6.79 -33.73 -20.84
CA LYS A 37 -6.90 -32.99 -19.57
C LYS A 37 -6.00 -31.75 -19.52
N ILE A 38 -4.82 -31.79 -20.14
CA ILE A 38 -3.95 -30.63 -20.25
C ILE A 38 -4.64 -29.57 -21.10
N GLN A 39 -5.19 -29.94 -22.25
CA GLN A 39 -5.87 -29.00 -23.14
C GLN A 39 -7.11 -28.38 -22.49
N GLU A 40 -7.93 -29.17 -21.79
CA GLU A 40 -9.07 -28.64 -21.03
C GLU A 40 -8.65 -27.63 -19.94
N ARG A 41 -7.51 -27.87 -19.27
CA ARG A 41 -6.96 -26.94 -18.28
C ARG A 41 -6.41 -25.68 -18.93
N GLU A 42 -5.75 -25.80 -20.07
CA GLU A 42 -5.23 -24.67 -20.85
C GLU A 42 -6.37 -23.74 -21.27
N ASP A 43 -7.46 -24.30 -21.82
CA ASP A 43 -8.64 -23.54 -22.22
C ASP A 43 -9.29 -22.83 -21.02
N LYS A 44 -9.28 -23.47 -19.84
CA LYS A 44 -9.79 -22.86 -18.61
C LYS A 44 -8.89 -21.71 -18.13
N ILE A 45 -7.57 -21.87 -18.21
CA ILE A 45 -6.61 -20.82 -17.87
C ILE A 45 -6.81 -19.62 -18.79
N GLN A 46 -6.87 -19.82 -20.10
CA GLN A 46 -7.07 -18.73 -21.07
C GLN A 46 -8.37 -17.96 -20.82
N ARG A 47 -9.48 -18.65 -20.50
CA ARG A 47 -10.73 -17.99 -20.13
C ARG A 47 -10.57 -17.12 -18.88
N LEU A 48 -9.96 -17.65 -17.83
CA LEU A 48 -9.74 -16.89 -16.59
C LEU A 48 -8.79 -15.71 -16.80
N GLU A 49 -7.75 -15.86 -17.60
CA GLU A 49 -6.84 -14.76 -17.97
C GLU A 49 -7.60 -13.64 -18.69
N SER A 50 -8.48 -13.99 -19.63
CA SER A 50 -9.30 -13.00 -20.33
C SER A 50 -10.28 -12.24 -19.41
N GLU A 51 -10.85 -12.94 -18.41
CA GLU A 51 -11.73 -12.34 -17.41
C GLU A 51 -10.97 -11.41 -16.47
N ILE A 52 -9.75 -11.78 -16.06
CA ILE A 52 -8.89 -10.94 -15.23
C ILE A 52 -8.50 -9.66 -15.96
N ILE A 53 -8.12 -9.74 -17.24
CA ILE A 53 -7.77 -8.55 -18.03
C ILE A 53 -8.97 -7.61 -18.15
N GLN A 54 -10.16 -8.14 -18.49
CA GLN A 54 -11.38 -7.34 -18.60
C GLN A 54 -11.78 -6.67 -17.27
N THR A 55 -11.66 -7.40 -16.16
CA THR A 55 -12.03 -6.86 -14.83
C THR A 55 -10.99 -5.86 -14.34
N GLY A 56 -9.71 -6.08 -14.62
CA GLY A 56 -8.62 -5.15 -14.28
C GLY A 56 -8.78 -3.80 -14.96
N ASP A 57 -8.94 -3.80 -16.30
CA ASP A 57 -9.07 -2.57 -17.08
C ASP A 57 -10.33 -1.77 -16.69
N LEU A 58 -11.47 -2.44 -16.47
CA LEU A 58 -12.71 -1.75 -16.09
C LEU A 58 -12.67 -1.13 -14.69
N VAL A 59 -12.07 -1.83 -13.72
CA VAL A 59 -12.00 -1.33 -12.33
C VAL A 59 -10.98 -0.21 -12.21
N GLU A 60 -9.83 -0.33 -12.88
CA GLU A 60 -8.79 0.69 -12.82
C GLU A 60 -9.24 2.00 -13.49
N ASP A 61 -9.90 1.94 -14.65
CA ASP A 61 -10.44 3.13 -15.33
C ASP A 61 -11.56 3.79 -14.50
N GLU A 62 -12.49 3.02 -13.93
CA GLU A 62 -13.61 3.58 -13.14
C GLU A 62 -13.13 4.21 -11.82
N GLU A 63 -12.15 3.59 -11.14
CA GLU A 63 -11.54 4.17 -9.94
C GLU A 63 -10.72 5.43 -10.26
N TRP A 64 -9.96 5.40 -11.36
CA TRP A 64 -9.16 6.54 -11.79
C TRP A 64 -10.04 7.76 -12.15
N GLU A 65 -11.15 7.56 -12.87
CA GLU A 65 -12.08 8.64 -13.18
C GLU A 65 -12.74 9.23 -11.93
N LYS A 66 -13.14 8.39 -10.97
CA LYS A 66 -13.71 8.84 -9.69
C LYS A 66 -12.70 9.63 -8.87
N GLU A 67 -11.47 9.13 -8.73
CA GLU A 67 -10.42 9.81 -7.98
C GLU A 67 -10.11 11.17 -8.62
N ASN A 68 -10.01 11.23 -9.94
CA ASN A 68 -9.74 12.46 -10.66
C ASN A 68 -10.88 13.49 -10.51
N HIS A 69 -12.15 13.05 -10.55
CA HIS A 69 -13.29 13.91 -10.28
C HIS A 69 -13.26 14.48 -8.85
N THR A 70 -12.99 13.64 -7.84
CA THR A 70 -12.91 14.12 -6.45
C THR A 70 -11.75 15.06 -6.20
N THR A 71 -10.63 14.86 -6.91
CA THR A 71 -9.46 15.72 -6.85
C THR A 71 -9.77 17.09 -7.43
N MET A 72 -10.43 17.13 -8.61
CA MET A 72 -10.88 18.36 -9.25
C MET A 72 -11.88 19.14 -8.38
N GLU A 73 -12.81 18.46 -7.70
CA GLU A 73 -13.74 19.11 -6.77
C GLU A 73 -13.03 19.72 -5.54
N ARG A 74 -12.05 19.00 -4.96
CA ARG A 74 -11.23 19.53 -3.86
C ARG A 74 -10.42 20.75 -4.27
N GLU A 75 -9.81 20.71 -5.47
CA GLU A 75 -9.03 21.83 -5.99
C GLU A 75 -9.90 23.07 -6.17
N ARG A 76 -11.12 22.91 -6.70
CA ARG A 76 -12.08 24.02 -6.82
C ARG A 76 -12.46 24.60 -5.46
N ALA A 77 -12.76 23.75 -4.48
CA ALA A 77 -13.09 24.20 -3.12
C ALA A 77 -11.92 24.92 -2.44
N LEU A 78 -10.68 24.46 -2.67
CA LEU A 78 -9.49 25.14 -2.17
C LEU A 78 -9.32 26.52 -2.81
N GLN A 79 -9.55 26.63 -4.13
CA GLN A 79 -9.48 27.90 -4.84
C GLN A 79 -10.51 28.91 -4.31
N GLU A 80 -11.76 28.47 -4.08
CA GLU A 80 -12.80 29.31 -3.46
C GLU A 80 -12.41 29.78 -2.05
N LEU A 81 -11.83 28.90 -1.23
CA LEU A 81 -11.34 29.25 0.10
C LEU A 81 -10.17 30.25 0.06
N GLU A 82 -9.27 30.12 -0.91
CA GLU A 82 -8.16 31.05 -1.10
C GLU A 82 -8.67 32.44 -1.50
N GLU A 83 -9.64 32.52 -2.41
CA GLU A 83 -10.28 33.79 -2.80
C GLU A 83 -11.01 34.46 -1.64
N GLU A 84 -11.75 33.69 -0.85
CA GLU A 84 -12.43 34.17 0.35
C GLU A 84 -11.44 34.65 1.42
N THR A 85 -10.33 33.92 1.60
CA THR A 85 -9.26 34.31 2.51
C THR A 85 -8.62 35.63 2.07
N ALA A 86 -8.30 35.80 0.79
CA ALA A 86 -7.78 37.04 0.24
C ALA A 86 -8.79 38.20 0.40
N ARG A 87 -10.09 37.94 0.26
CA ARG A 87 -11.15 38.93 0.48
C ARG A 87 -11.23 39.37 1.95
N LEU A 88 -11.18 38.41 2.88
CA LEU A 88 -11.17 38.68 4.32
C LEU A 88 -9.92 39.44 4.73
N GLU A 89 -8.75 39.11 4.18
CA GLU A 89 -7.51 39.80 4.47
C GLU A 89 -7.58 41.28 4.05
N ARG A 90 -8.14 41.59 2.86
CA ARG A 90 -8.37 42.98 2.43
C ARG A 90 -9.29 43.72 3.40
N LYS A 91 -10.40 43.12 3.82
CA LYS A 91 -11.33 43.73 4.81
C LYS A 91 -10.62 43.96 6.14
N ASN A 92 -9.82 43.01 6.59
CA ASN A 92 -9.07 43.12 7.85
C ASN A 92 -8.06 44.27 7.78
N LYS A 93 -7.30 44.39 6.68
CA LYS A 93 -6.39 45.53 6.44
C LYS A 93 -7.14 46.88 6.51
N THR A 94 -8.31 47.01 5.90
CA THR A 94 -9.13 48.24 5.96
C THR A 94 -9.63 48.54 7.37
N LEU A 95 -10.07 47.51 8.12
CA LEU A 95 -10.52 47.67 9.50
C LEU A 95 -9.37 48.09 10.44
N VAL A 96 -8.22 47.44 10.32
CA VAL A 96 -7.00 47.82 11.07
C VAL A 96 -6.66 49.29 10.80
N HIS A 97 -6.66 49.72 9.53
CA HIS A 97 -6.41 51.12 9.21
C HIS A 97 -7.43 52.06 9.86
N SER A 98 -8.72 51.75 9.76
CA SER A 98 -9.80 52.54 10.37
C SER A 98 -9.67 52.61 11.91
N ILE A 99 -9.29 51.52 12.56
CA ILE A 99 -9.03 51.47 14.00
C ILE A 99 -7.85 52.37 14.36
N THR A 100 -6.75 52.31 13.60
CA THR A 100 -5.58 53.16 13.85
C THR A 100 -5.91 54.65 13.70
N GLU A 101 -6.74 55.03 12.72
CA GLU A 101 -7.20 56.41 12.57
C GLU A 101 -8.08 56.86 13.75
N LEU A 102 -9.01 56.00 14.18
CA LEU A 102 -9.87 56.29 15.33
C LEU A 102 -9.06 56.43 16.62
N GLN A 103 -8.07 55.55 16.83
CA GLN A 103 -7.13 55.66 17.95
C GLN A 103 -6.33 56.96 17.90
N GLN A 104 -5.87 57.39 16.72
CA GLN A 104 -5.17 58.67 16.56
C GLN A 104 -6.08 59.89 16.83
N LYS A 105 -7.34 59.82 16.39
CA LYS A 105 -8.35 60.85 16.69
C LYS A 105 -8.64 60.91 18.19
N LEU A 106 -8.74 59.75 18.86
CA LEU A 106 -8.96 59.64 20.29
C LEU A 106 -7.78 60.21 21.10
N THR A 107 -6.54 59.87 20.74
CA THR A 107 -5.35 60.39 21.42
C THR A 107 -5.20 61.90 21.23
N ARG A 108 -5.42 62.44 20.03
CA ARG A 108 -5.46 63.88 19.76
C ARG A 108 -6.57 64.60 20.56
N LYS A 109 -7.74 63.98 20.69
CA LYS A 109 -8.86 64.53 21.48
C LYS A 109 -8.53 64.49 22.98
N SER A 110 -7.89 63.43 23.47
CA SER A 110 -7.46 63.32 24.87
C SER A 110 -6.41 64.36 25.25
N GLN A 111 -5.42 64.64 24.38
CA GLN A 111 -4.43 65.70 24.58
C GLN A 111 -5.04 67.11 24.55
N LYS A 112 -6.12 67.32 23.77
CA LYS A 112 -6.91 68.56 23.81
C LYS A 112 -7.70 68.71 25.11
N ILE A 113 -8.16 67.61 25.70
CA ILE A 113 -8.91 67.59 26.97
C ILE A 113 -7.98 67.80 28.18
N THR A 114 -6.72 67.35 28.13
CA THR A 114 -5.72 67.62 29.20
C THR A 114 -5.36 69.11 29.36
N ASN A 115 -5.66 69.94 28.36
CA ASN A 115 -5.42 71.40 28.39
C ASN A 115 -6.66 72.23 28.77
N CYS A 116 -7.79 71.60 29.10
CA CYS A 116 -9.03 72.31 29.40
C CYS A 116 -9.80 71.57 30.50
N GLU A 117 -9.19 71.50 31.69
CA GLU A 117 -9.84 70.94 32.87
C GLU A 117 -10.33 72.09 33.76
N GLN A 118 -11.49 72.64 33.39
CA GLN A 118 -12.37 73.40 34.29
C GLN A 118 -13.74 73.61 33.62
N SER A 119 -14.73 72.77 33.94
CA SER A 119 -16.12 73.22 34.20
C SER A 119 -17.11 72.08 34.52
N SER A 120 -17.80 72.29 35.65
CA SER A 120 -19.11 71.86 36.18
C SER A 120 -19.67 70.43 35.99
N PRO A 121 -20.30 69.84 37.04
CA PRO A 121 -20.49 68.39 37.17
C PRO A 121 -21.87 67.86 36.77
N ASP A 122 -22.82 68.70 36.34
CA ASP A 122 -24.24 68.32 36.38
C ASP A 122 -24.77 67.68 35.07
N GLY A 123 -24.30 68.11 33.90
CA GLY A 123 -24.66 67.49 32.61
C GLY A 123 -23.93 66.17 32.30
N ALA A 124 -22.75 65.98 32.89
CA ALA A 124 -21.93 64.77 32.72
C ALA A 124 -22.54 63.54 33.42
N LEU A 125 -23.37 63.76 34.45
CA LEU A 125 -24.02 62.70 35.21
C LEU A 125 -25.08 61.98 34.36
N GLU A 126 -25.90 62.72 33.60
CA GLU A 126 -26.92 62.07 32.75
C GLU A 126 -26.34 61.47 31.47
N GLU A 127 -25.29 62.06 30.90
CA GLU A 127 -24.61 61.43 29.76
C GLU A 127 -23.90 60.12 30.15
N THR A 128 -23.34 60.04 31.36
CA THR A 128 -22.72 58.81 31.88
C THR A 128 -23.77 57.76 32.23
N LYS A 129 -24.93 58.15 32.76
CA LYS A 129 -26.05 57.24 33.06
C LYS A 129 -26.66 56.62 31.80
N VAL A 130 -26.83 57.40 30.73
CA VAL A 130 -27.30 56.89 29.42
C VAL A 130 -26.28 55.93 28.80
N LYS A 131 -24.98 56.26 28.85
CA LYS A 131 -23.90 55.36 28.39
C LYS A 131 -23.88 54.05 29.19
N LEU A 132 -24.14 54.11 30.49
CA LEU A 132 -24.18 52.94 31.36
C LEU A 132 -25.36 52.03 31.01
N GLN A 133 -26.56 52.57 30.80
CA GLN A 133 -27.71 51.80 30.30
C GLN A 133 -27.47 51.18 28.92
N GLN A 134 -26.83 51.91 28.01
CA GLN A 134 -26.49 51.39 26.68
C GLN A 134 -25.47 50.25 26.75
N LEU A 135 -24.49 50.36 27.66
CA LEU A 135 -23.50 49.31 27.91
C LEU A 135 -24.17 48.07 28.52
N GLU A 136 -25.09 48.26 29.46
CA GLU A 136 -25.86 47.19 30.10
C GLU A 136 -26.73 46.43 29.08
N ALA A 137 -27.40 47.14 28.16
CA ALA A 137 -28.14 46.52 27.06
C ALA A 137 -27.23 45.76 26.08
N SER A 138 -26.02 46.27 25.82
CA SER A 138 -25.02 45.57 25.00
C SER A 138 -24.51 44.29 25.69
N TYR A 139 -24.26 44.35 26.99
CA TYR A 139 -23.85 43.19 27.79
C TYR A 139 -24.94 42.11 27.81
N ALA A 140 -26.21 42.49 28.05
CA ALA A 140 -27.32 41.55 28.00
C ALA A 140 -27.47 40.86 26.63
N ARG A 141 -27.21 41.61 25.54
CA ARG A 141 -27.19 41.04 24.18
C ARG A 141 -26.03 40.05 24.00
N GLN A 142 -24.84 40.39 24.48
CA GLN A 142 -23.67 39.54 24.40
C GLN A 142 -23.82 38.26 25.23
N GLU A 143 -24.41 38.35 26.42
CA GLU A 143 -24.69 37.20 27.28
C GLU A 143 -25.65 36.21 26.60
N LYS A 144 -26.68 36.72 25.92
CA LYS A 144 -27.62 35.90 25.15
C LYS A 144 -26.94 35.17 23.98
N GLU A 145 -26.07 35.85 23.23
CA GLU A 145 -25.30 35.23 22.15
C GLU A 145 -24.30 34.19 22.71
N LEU A 146 -23.65 34.48 23.85
CA LEU A 146 -22.76 33.53 24.51
C LEU A 146 -23.52 32.26 24.93
N LEU A 147 -24.71 32.41 25.51
CA LEU A 147 -25.59 31.28 25.85
C LEU A 147 -25.98 30.45 24.62
N LYS A 148 -26.21 31.08 23.47
CA LYS A 148 -26.50 30.38 22.21
C LYS A 148 -25.27 29.57 21.75
N VAL A 149 -24.10 30.20 21.73
CA VAL A 149 -22.83 29.54 21.36
C VAL A 149 -22.51 28.39 22.30
N MET A 150 -22.74 28.54 23.61
CA MET A 150 -22.53 27.46 24.58
C MET A 150 -23.45 26.27 24.32
N LYS A 151 -24.71 26.50 23.93
CA LYS A 151 -25.65 25.42 23.56
C LYS A 151 -25.23 24.72 22.27
N GLU A 152 -24.83 25.48 21.25
CA GLU A 152 -24.31 24.92 19.99
C GLU A 152 -23.04 24.09 20.22
N TYR A 153 -22.12 24.60 21.04
CA TYR A 153 -20.91 23.86 21.42
C TYR A 153 -21.24 22.55 22.13
N ALA A 154 -22.15 22.56 23.11
CA ALA A 154 -22.58 21.35 23.80
C ALA A 154 -23.21 20.32 22.85
N PHE A 155 -24.00 20.78 21.87
CA PHE A 155 -24.56 19.92 20.83
C PHE A 155 -23.48 19.30 19.94
N VAL A 156 -22.48 20.08 19.52
CA VAL A 156 -21.34 19.57 18.73
C VAL A 156 -20.54 18.55 19.54
N THR A 157 -20.28 18.79 20.82
CA THR A 157 -19.60 17.83 21.70
C THR A 157 -20.34 16.50 21.75
N GLN A 158 -21.66 16.53 21.94
CA GLN A 158 -22.48 15.33 21.94
C GLN A 158 -22.43 14.59 20.59
N LEU A 159 -22.49 15.32 19.47
CA LEU A 159 -22.38 14.72 18.14
C LEU A 159 -21.01 14.04 17.94
N CYS A 160 -19.93 14.65 18.43
CA CYS A 160 -18.60 14.06 18.39
C CYS A 160 -18.52 12.77 19.24
N GLU A 161 -19.15 12.75 20.41
CA GLU A 161 -19.23 11.55 21.26
C GLU A 161 -19.99 10.42 20.55
N ASP A 162 -21.15 10.72 19.96
CA ASP A 162 -21.93 9.76 19.20
C ASP A 162 -21.14 9.21 18.01
N GLN A 163 -20.45 10.08 17.26
CA GLN A 163 -19.61 9.68 16.13
C GLN A 163 -18.44 8.79 16.58
N ALA A 164 -17.83 9.08 17.73
CA ALA A 164 -16.77 8.23 18.29
C ALA A 164 -17.29 6.83 18.65
N LEU A 165 -18.53 6.72 19.18
CA LEU A 165 -19.17 5.43 19.44
C LEU A 165 -19.41 4.63 18.15
N TYR A 166 -19.89 5.28 17.08
CA TYR A 166 -20.08 4.62 15.79
C TYR A 166 -18.77 4.13 15.18
N ILE A 167 -17.71 4.96 15.20
CA ILE A 167 -16.37 4.57 14.72
C ILE A 167 -15.88 3.34 15.48
N LYS A 168 -16.01 3.33 16.81
CA LYS A 168 -15.62 2.19 17.64
C LYS A 168 -16.37 0.91 17.24
N LYS A 169 -17.67 1.00 16.98
CA LYS A 169 -18.48 -0.14 16.54
C LYS A 169 -18.05 -0.67 15.17
N TYR A 170 -17.71 0.21 14.23
CA TYR A 170 -17.18 -0.21 12.93
C TYR A 170 -15.81 -0.88 13.06
N GLN A 171 -14.92 -0.36 13.89
CA GLN A 171 -13.62 -0.97 14.16
C GLN A 171 -13.75 -2.37 14.77
N GLU A 172 -14.67 -2.56 15.71
CA GLU A 172 -14.93 -3.88 16.31
C GLU A 172 -15.51 -4.87 15.29
N THR A 173 -16.41 -4.40 14.42
CA THR A 173 -16.97 -5.24 13.34
C THR A 173 -15.90 -5.65 12.33
N LEU A 174 -15.02 -4.72 11.94
CA LEU A 174 -13.90 -5.00 11.04
C LEU A 174 -12.95 -6.05 11.65
N LYS A 175 -12.60 -5.89 12.93
CA LYS A 175 -11.77 -6.85 13.65
C LYS A 175 -12.38 -8.25 13.66
N LYS A 176 -13.70 -8.35 13.89
CA LYS A 176 -14.40 -9.64 13.86
C LYS A 176 -14.37 -10.30 12.47
N ILE A 177 -14.54 -9.51 11.41
CA ILE A 177 -14.46 -10.02 10.03
C ILE A 177 -13.04 -10.52 9.71
N GLU A 178 -12.01 -9.82 10.16
CA GLU A 178 -10.62 -10.22 10.02
C GLU A 178 -10.34 -11.56 10.74
N GLU A 179 -10.76 -11.68 11.99
CA GLU A 179 -10.66 -12.93 12.76
C GLU A 179 -11.42 -14.10 12.08
N GLU A 180 -12.61 -13.85 11.51
CA GLU A 180 -13.36 -14.86 10.75
C GLU A 180 -12.65 -15.27 9.46
N LEU A 181 -11.99 -14.34 8.76
CA LEU A 181 -11.21 -14.63 7.56
C LEU A 181 -9.97 -15.47 7.88
N GLU A 182 -9.25 -15.14 8.94
CA GLU A 182 -8.11 -15.92 9.43
C GLU A 182 -8.54 -17.34 9.83
N ALA A 183 -9.65 -17.47 10.55
CA ALA A 183 -10.20 -18.77 10.94
C ALA A 183 -10.56 -19.63 9.71
N ARG A 184 -11.21 -19.05 8.70
CA ARG A 184 -11.52 -19.75 7.44
C ARG A 184 -10.27 -20.14 6.66
N PHE A 185 -9.23 -19.29 6.66
CA PHE A 185 -7.97 -19.61 6.02
C PHE A 185 -7.29 -20.80 6.71
N LEU A 186 -7.26 -20.80 8.04
CA LEU A 186 -6.72 -21.90 8.83
C LEU A 186 -7.53 -23.19 8.61
N GLU A 187 -8.87 -23.12 8.62
CA GLU A 187 -9.75 -24.26 8.33
C GLU A 187 -9.48 -24.85 6.94
N ARG A 188 -9.25 -24.00 5.94
CA ARG A 188 -8.90 -24.43 4.57
C ARG A 188 -7.56 -25.15 4.53
N GLU A 189 -6.53 -24.62 5.21
CA GLU A 189 -5.23 -25.29 5.27
C GLU A 189 -5.28 -26.59 6.09
N VAL A 190 -6.04 -26.63 7.19
CA VAL A 190 -6.32 -27.88 7.94
C VAL A 190 -7.02 -28.90 7.05
N SER A 191 -8.07 -28.50 6.31
CA SER A 191 -8.81 -29.37 5.38
C SER A 191 -7.89 -29.91 4.29
N LYS A 192 -6.99 -29.07 3.77
CA LYS A 192 -5.99 -29.46 2.77
C LYS A 192 -4.99 -30.46 3.35
N LEU A 193 -4.47 -30.24 4.55
CA LEU A 193 -3.59 -31.20 5.24
C LEU A 193 -4.31 -32.53 5.53
N VAL A 194 -5.57 -32.50 5.97
CA VAL A 194 -6.39 -33.70 6.18
C VAL A 194 -6.58 -34.46 4.87
N SER A 195 -6.86 -33.75 3.77
CA SER A 195 -6.98 -34.37 2.44
C SER A 195 -5.66 -34.96 1.92
N MET A 196 -4.52 -34.32 2.22
CA MET A 196 -3.20 -34.84 1.90
C MET A 196 -2.86 -36.08 2.74
N ASN A 197 -3.21 -36.08 4.03
CA ASN A 197 -3.03 -37.23 4.91
C ASN A 197 -3.95 -38.41 4.52
N SER A 198 -5.15 -38.17 3.99
CA SER A 198 -5.98 -39.26 3.45
C SER A 198 -5.38 -39.85 2.17
N VAL A 199 -4.88 -39.01 1.27
CA VAL A 199 -4.15 -39.45 0.07
C VAL A 199 -2.87 -40.19 0.44
N GLU A 200 -2.14 -39.73 1.46
CA GLU A 200 -0.95 -40.41 1.97
C GLU A 200 -1.29 -41.73 2.65
N LYS A 201 -2.37 -41.84 3.43
CA LYS A 201 -2.83 -43.12 4.01
C LYS A 201 -3.31 -44.11 2.94
N GLU A 202 -3.93 -43.61 1.87
CA GLU A 202 -4.35 -44.42 0.73
C GLU A 202 -3.16 -44.88 -0.11
N HIS A 203 -2.16 -44.01 -0.31
CA HIS A 203 -0.88 -44.37 -0.91
C HIS A 203 -0.02 -45.26 -0.02
N THR A 204 -0.03 -45.14 1.31
CA THR A 204 0.74 -46.01 2.22
C THR A 204 0.12 -47.41 2.28
N ARG A 205 -1.19 -47.55 2.07
CA ARG A 205 -1.83 -48.85 1.83
C ARG A 205 -1.44 -49.48 0.49
N GLN A 206 -1.09 -48.67 -0.52
CA GLN A 206 -0.59 -49.14 -1.82
C GLN A 206 0.95 -49.30 -1.88
N ASN A 207 1.71 -48.58 -1.04
CA ASN A 207 3.17 -48.47 -1.08
C ASN A 207 3.89 -49.52 -0.21
N ASN A 208 3.35 -50.73 -0.08
CA ASN A 208 4.22 -51.88 0.21
C ASN A 208 5.11 -52.25 -1.00
N GLU A 209 4.96 -51.54 -2.13
CA GLU A 209 5.88 -51.63 -3.26
C GLU A 209 6.25 -50.21 -3.74
N GLY A 210 7.55 -49.91 -3.77
CA GLY A 210 8.10 -48.82 -4.59
C GLY A 210 8.41 -47.50 -3.87
N THR A 211 9.71 -47.26 -3.66
CA THR A 211 10.34 -46.02 -3.17
C THR A 211 10.02 -44.75 -3.98
N PRO A 212 9.82 -43.56 -3.34
CA PRO A 212 9.81 -42.29 -4.06
C PRO A 212 10.81 -41.28 -3.46
N THR A 213 11.91 -40.94 -4.15
CA THR A 213 12.86 -39.92 -3.65
C THR A 213 13.28 -38.83 -4.64
N GLN A 214 12.75 -38.77 -5.87
CA GLN A 214 13.25 -37.80 -6.86
C GLN A 214 12.34 -36.59 -7.15
N LYS A 215 11.01 -36.73 -7.07
CA LYS A 215 10.06 -35.67 -7.49
C LYS A 215 9.82 -34.59 -6.44
N THR A 216 9.96 -34.91 -5.16
CA THR A 216 9.79 -33.95 -4.06
C THR A 216 10.93 -32.94 -3.98
N ALA A 217 12.18 -33.37 -4.20
CA ALA A 217 13.37 -32.51 -4.14
C ALA A 217 13.35 -31.36 -5.16
N THR A 218 12.82 -31.59 -6.37
CA THR A 218 12.76 -30.58 -7.44
C THR A 218 11.70 -29.50 -7.18
N PHE A 219 10.64 -29.81 -6.43
CA PHE A 219 9.59 -28.84 -6.09
C PHE A 219 10.03 -27.91 -4.96
N PHE A 220 10.76 -28.44 -3.97
CA PHE A 220 11.36 -27.64 -2.91
C PHE A 220 12.43 -26.68 -3.45
N SER A 221 13.28 -27.12 -4.38
CA SER A 221 14.31 -26.25 -4.97
C SER A 221 13.73 -25.09 -5.77
N ARG A 222 12.65 -25.32 -6.53
CA ARG A 222 11.95 -24.26 -7.28
C ARG A 222 11.33 -23.22 -6.36
N LYS A 223 10.69 -23.65 -5.26
CA LYS A 223 10.07 -22.74 -4.28
C LYS A 223 11.11 -21.87 -3.57
N ILE A 224 12.24 -22.47 -3.17
CA ILE A 224 13.37 -21.75 -2.56
C ILE A 224 13.95 -20.74 -3.56
N PHE A 225 14.12 -21.12 -4.83
CA PHE A 225 14.62 -20.22 -5.86
C PHE A 225 13.69 -19.01 -6.09
N CYS A 226 12.38 -19.23 -6.14
CA CYS A 226 11.40 -18.14 -6.23
C CYS A 226 11.47 -17.21 -5.02
N CYS A 227 11.55 -17.75 -3.80
CA CYS A 227 11.69 -16.94 -2.59
C CYS A 227 12.98 -16.11 -2.62
N LEU A 228 14.12 -16.70 -2.99
CA LEU A 228 15.38 -15.98 -3.13
C LEU A 228 15.29 -14.87 -4.18
N PHE A 229 14.62 -15.14 -5.31
CA PHE A 229 14.38 -14.14 -6.35
C PHE A 229 13.56 -12.94 -5.83
N PHE A 230 12.46 -13.18 -5.11
CA PHE A 230 11.68 -12.10 -4.51
C PHE A 230 12.47 -11.29 -3.47
N ILE A 231 13.25 -11.97 -2.64
CA ILE A 231 14.14 -11.32 -1.68
C ILE A 231 15.17 -10.45 -2.42
N THR A 232 15.78 -10.92 -3.51
CA THR A 232 16.69 -10.11 -4.31
C THR A 232 16.03 -8.89 -4.94
N LEU A 233 14.81 -9.02 -5.48
CA LEU A 233 14.06 -7.88 -6.02
C LEU A 233 13.73 -6.84 -4.95
N PHE A 234 13.33 -7.31 -3.76
CA PHE A 234 13.09 -6.44 -2.61
C PHE A 234 14.35 -5.68 -2.20
N PHE A 235 15.50 -6.36 -2.12
CA PHE A 235 16.78 -5.73 -1.83
C PHE A 235 17.18 -4.71 -2.88
N ILE A 236 17.03 -5.02 -4.17
CA ILE A 236 17.32 -4.07 -5.26
C ILE A 236 16.45 -2.82 -5.09
N ARG A 237 15.14 -3.00 -4.87
CA ARG A 237 14.21 -1.88 -4.67
C ARG A 237 14.56 -1.03 -3.44
N LEU A 238 14.90 -1.67 -2.31
CA LEU A 238 15.35 -0.98 -1.10
C LEU A 238 16.65 -0.19 -1.36
N LEU A 239 17.60 -0.79 -2.07
CA LEU A 239 18.87 -0.16 -2.43
C LEU A 239 18.64 1.03 -3.38
N SER A 240 17.70 0.92 -4.32
CA SER A 240 17.29 2.02 -5.18
C SER A 240 16.70 3.20 -4.38
N TYR A 241 15.82 2.93 -3.41
CA TYR A 241 15.30 3.98 -2.53
C TYR A 241 16.39 4.62 -1.69
N LEU A 242 17.30 3.82 -1.13
CA LEU A 242 18.44 4.33 -0.37
C LEU A 242 19.32 5.23 -1.24
N PHE A 243 19.64 4.78 -2.46
CA PHE A 243 20.45 5.55 -3.41
C PHE A 243 19.76 6.84 -3.84
N PHE A 244 18.45 6.81 -4.04
CA PHE A 244 17.66 7.98 -4.38
C PHE A 244 17.63 8.99 -3.23
N HIS A 245 17.42 8.55 -1.99
CA HIS A 245 17.48 9.40 -0.81
C HIS A 245 18.88 10.00 -0.59
N VAL A 246 19.93 9.21 -0.78
CA VAL A 246 21.31 9.70 -0.67
C VAL A 246 21.61 10.74 -1.75
N ARG A 247 21.12 10.55 -2.99
CA ARG A 247 21.22 11.56 -4.06
C ARG A 247 20.40 12.81 -3.77
N PHE A 248 19.23 12.67 -3.17
CA PHE A 248 18.36 13.79 -2.83
C PHE A 248 18.97 14.66 -1.72
N ILE A 249 19.59 14.04 -0.71
CA ILE A 249 20.23 14.74 0.41
C ILE A 249 21.56 15.37 0.00
N ASN A 250 22.36 14.67 -0.82
CA ASN A 250 23.65 15.18 -1.30
C ASN A 250 23.97 14.65 -2.71
N PRO A 251 23.67 15.41 -3.77
CA PRO A 251 23.91 14.99 -5.15
C PRO A 251 25.41 14.80 -5.46
N ASP A 252 26.29 15.47 -4.72
CA ASP A 252 27.74 15.41 -4.93
C ASP A 252 28.41 14.23 -4.20
N LEU A 253 27.69 13.51 -3.31
CA LEU A 253 28.27 12.40 -2.55
C LEU A 253 28.76 11.28 -3.48
N LEU A 254 27.96 10.91 -4.48
CA LEU A 254 28.36 9.89 -5.46
C LEU A 254 29.46 10.39 -6.38
N VAL A 255 29.41 11.65 -6.83
CA VAL A 255 30.42 12.24 -7.72
C VAL A 255 31.79 12.32 -7.02
N ASN A 256 31.81 12.57 -5.70
CA ASN A 256 33.03 12.67 -4.90
C ASN A 256 33.54 11.31 -4.40
N VAL A 257 32.66 10.35 -4.14
CA VAL A 257 33.02 9.01 -3.64
C VAL A 257 33.36 8.06 -4.79
N LEU A 258 32.73 8.18 -5.96
CA LEU A 258 32.94 7.29 -7.10
C LEU A 258 34.40 7.27 -7.61
N PRO A 259 35.11 8.40 -7.78
CA PRO A 259 36.53 8.39 -8.14
C PRO A 259 37.42 7.78 -7.04
N LYS A 260 37.00 7.91 -5.78
CA LYS A 260 37.72 7.39 -4.61
C LYS A 260 37.53 5.87 -4.45
N VAL A 261 36.35 5.35 -4.81
CA VAL A 261 36.02 3.92 -4.84
C VAL A 261 36.56 3.24 -6.10
N LEU A 262 36.61 3.94 -7.24
CA LEU A 262 37.29 3.49 -8.47
C LEU A 262 38.80 3.78 -8.48
N SER A 263 39.40 4.13 -7.33
CA SER A 263 40.84 4.30 -7.25
C SER A 263 41.57 3.02 -7.71
N ARG A 264 42.71 3.19 -8.37
CA ARG A 264 43.47 2.08 -8.98
C ARG A 264 43.77 0.95 -7.99
N SER A 265 43.96 1.28 -6.71
CA SER A 265 44.23 0.32 -5.63
C SER A 265 42.97 -0.41 -5.14
N THR A 266 41.82 0.25 -5.05
CA THR A 266 40.54 -0.40 -4.72
C THR A 266 40.05 -1.26 -5.86
N LEU A 267 40.24 -0.82 -7.11
CA LEU A 267 39.86 -1.58 -8.30
C LEU A 267 40.72 -2.85 -8.47
N TRP A 268 42.01 -2.78 -8.14
CA TRP A 268 42.88 -3.96 -8.09
C TRP A 268 42.49 -4.93 -6.97
N LYS A 269 42.17 -4.43 -5.77
CA LYS A 269 41.68 -5.27 -4.66
C LYS A 269 40.33 -5.93 -4.97
N LEU A 270 39.42 -5.19 -5.63
CA LEU A 270 38.13 -5.69 -6.07
C LEU A 270 38.33 -6.78 -7.14
N ARG A 271 39.24 -6.55 -8.10
CA ARG A 271 39.67 -7.56 -9.09
C ARG A 271 40.16 -8.83 -8.40
N CYS A 272 41.03 -8.74 -7.39
CA CYS A 272 41.49 -9.90 -6.63
C CYS A 272 40.37 -10.66 -5.90
N PHE A 273 39.32 -9.96 -5.47
CA PHE A 273 38.19 -10.57 -4.76
C PHE A 273 37.22 -11.31 -5.70
N PHE A 274 37.01 -10.80 -6.92
CA PHE A 274 36.13 -11.42 -7.93
C PHE A 274 36.83 -12.46 -8.82
N PHE A 275 38.16 -12.46 -8.88
CA PHE A 275 38.94 -13.34 -9.76
C PHE A 275 38.82 -14.85 -9.53
N PRO A 276 38.37 -15.41 -8.39
CA PRO A 276 38.12 -16.84 -8.32
C PRO A 276 36.97 -17.32 -9.23
N SER A 277 36.11 -16.43 -9.75
CA SER A 277 34.84 -16.82 -10.39
C SER A 277 34.59 -16.26 -11.80
N LEU A 278 35.42 -15.34 -12.31
CA LEU A 278 35.20 -14.65 -13.58
C LEU A 278 36.48 -14.62 -14.42
N THR A 279 36.75 -15.69 -15.16
CA THR A 279 37.70 -15.68 -16.29
C THR A 279 37.11 -14.87 -17.43
N LEU A 280 37.40 -13.56 -17.44
CA LEU A 280 37.07 -12.71 -18.59
C LEU A 280 38.15 -12.87 -19.65
N GLU A 281 37.81 -13.57 -20.72
CA GLU A 281 38.60 -13.82 -21.92
C GLU A 281 38.71 -12.56 -22.78
N THR A 282 39.37 -11.52 -22.27
CA THR A 282 39.66 -10.29 -23.03
C THR A 282 41.06 -9.77 -22.72
N GLU A 283 42.05 -10.66 -22.76
CA GLU A 283 43.45 -10.34 -22.47
C GLU A 283 44.26 -9.93 -23.72
N ASP A 284 43.64 -9.80 -24.90
CA ASP A 284 44.36 -9.59 -26.17
C ASP A 284 44.20 -8.21 -26.84
N MET A 285 43.62 -7.20 -26.18
CA MET A 285 43.51 -5.86 -26.79
C MET A 285 43.83 -4.74 -25.81
N LEU A 286 45.12 -4.48 -25.57
CA LEU A 286 45.68 -3.14 -25.37
C LEU A 286 47.22 -3.22 -25.41
N PRO A 287 47.92 -2.32 -26.14
CA PRO A 287 49.38 -2.33 -26.21
C PRO A 287 50.00 -1.73 -24.93
N HIS A 288 51.26 -2.11 -24.69
CA HIS A 288 52.11 -1.79 -23.53
C HIS A 288 52.13 -0.33 -23.08
#